data_AF-A0A849W126-F1
#
_entry.id   AF-A0A849W126-F1
#
_cell.length_a   1.000
_cell.length_b   1.000
_cell.length_c   1.000
_cell.angle_alpha   90.00
_cell.angle_beta   90.00
_cell.angle_gamma   90.00
#
_symmetry.space_group_name_H-M   'P 1'
#
loop_
_entity.id
_entity.type
_entity.pdbx_description
1 polymer ?
#
loop_
_entity_poly.entity_id
_entity_poly.type
_entity_poly.pdbx_seq_one_letter_code
_entity_poly.pdbx_strand_id
1 'polypeptide(L)'
;MAATRATYREMIRLQKLAKLRHEMELARLQAQSAAVEAENLDLFRMHESRFGAEASIVPVGIIMRRLETNKARQASLADTAMTERQNWLRVSRTIDTLSDKLRVLDAKLTRAEAAAELDESISHLLAAPKI
;
A
#
# COMPACT_ATOMS: atom_id res chain seq x y z
N MET A 1 27.84 8.34 -10.85
CA MET A 1 26.69 7.46 -11.15
C MET A 1 26.33 6.50 -9.99
N ALA A 2 27.30 5.98 -9.23
CA ALA A 2 27.02 5.14 -8.03
C ALA A 2 26.16 5.84 -6.96
N ALA A 3 26.40 7.13 -6.69
CA ALA A 3 25.58 7.93 -5.76
C ALA A 3 24.10 7.98 -6.21
N THR A 4 23.85 8.18 -7.51
CA THR A 4 22.49 8.20 -8.10
C THR A 4 21.78 6.85 -7.93
N ARG A 5 22.51 5.74 -8.11
CA ARG A 5 22.00 4.37 -7.87
C ARG A 5 21.56 4.17 -6.41
N ALA A 6 22.39 4.61 -5.47
CA ALA A 6 22.10 4.53 -4.03
C ALA A 6 20.86 5.37 -3.67
N THR A 7 20.74 6.58 -4.23
CA THR A 7 19.56 7.44 -4.03
C THR A 7 18.28 6.76 -4.49
N TYR A 8 18.24 6.17 -5.70
CA TYR A 8 17.06 5.46 -6.18
C TYR A 8 16.65 4.30 -5.27
N ARG A 9 17.64 3.53 -4.78
CA ARG A 9 17.38 2.43 -3.84
C ARG A 9 16.77 2.93 -2.53
N GLU A 10 17.29 4.02 -1.98
CA GLU A 10 16.74 4.59 -0.74
C GLU A 10 15.34 5.15 -0.95
N MET A 11 15.09 5.85 -2.06
CA MET A 11 13.75 6.32 -2.41
C MET A 11 12.76 5.15 -2.52
N ILE A 12 13.13 4.06 -3.19
CA ILE A 12 12.30 2.85 -3.27
C ILE A 12 12.04 2.28 -1.87
N ARG A 13 13.05 2.24 -1.00
CA ARG A 13 12.92 1.75 0.38
C ARG A 13 11.89 2.56 1.18
N LEU A 14 11.98 3.89 1.10
CA LEU A 14 11.04 4.79 1.77
C LEU A 14 9.62 4.64 1.21
N GLN A 15 9.47 4.50 -0.10
CA GLN A 15 8.16 4.28 -0.71
C GLN A 15 7.56 2.92 -0.33
N LYS A 16 8.36 1.86 -0.21
CA LYS A 16 7.90 0.57 0.31
C LYS A 16 7.41 0.67 1.75
N LEU A 17 8.10 1.43 2.61
CA LEU A 17 7.64 1.69 3.97
C LEU A 17 6.31 2.46 3.98
N ALA A 18 6.18 3.50 3.15
CA ALA A 18 4.93 4.23 3.01
C ALA A 18 3.78 3.32 2.52
N LYS A 19 4.05 2.42 1.56
CA LYS A 19 3.08 1.43 1.07
C LYS A 19 2.58 0.53 2.20
N LEU A 20 3.48 -0.03 3.00
CA LEU A 20 3.13 -0.86 4.15
C LEU A 20 2.27 -0.10 5.16
N ARG A 21 2.59 1.18 5.42
CA ARG A 21 1.76 2.03 6.30
C ARG A 21 0.32 2.15 5.79
N HIS A 22 0.14 2.39 4.49
CA HIS A 22 -1.21 2.46 3.89
C HIS A 22 -1.93 1.10 3.93
N GLU A 23 -1.22 -0.02 3.73
CA GLU A 23 -1.80 -1.36 3.85
C GLU A 23 -2.30 -1.66 5.28
N MET A 24 -1.50 -1.30 6.29
CA MET A 24 -1.90 -1.43 7.69
C MET A 24 -3.13 -0.58 8.02
N GLU A 25 -3.18 0.65 7.52
CA GLU A 25 -4.33 1.54 7.76
C GLU A 25 -5.60 1.01 7.07
N LEU A 26 -5.49 0.51 5.83
CA LEU A 26 -6.61 -0.15 5.15
C LEU A 26 -7.12 -1.38 5.92
N ALA A 27 -6.21 -2.22 6.44
CA ALA A 27 -6.59 -3.37 7.27
C ALA A 27 -7.29 -2.92 8.56
N ARG A 28 -6.81 -1.84 9.20
CA ARG A 28 -7.45 -1.25 10.38
C ARG A 28 -8.86 -0.74 10.09
N LEU A 29 -9.04 -0.03 8.97
CA LEU A 29 -10.36 0.49 8.55
C LEU A 29 -11.32 -0.65 8.22
N GLN A 30 -10.84 -1.71 7.57
CA GLN A 30 -11.63 -2.89 7.26
C GLN A 30 -12.08 -3.62 8.53
N ALA A 31 -11.20 -3.77 9.53
CA ALA A 31 -11.57 -4.35 10.81
C ALA A 31 -12.64 -3.51 11.55
N GLN A 32 -12.55 -2.18 11.45
CA GLN A 32 -13.57 -1.29 12.02
C GLN A 32 -14.91 -1.41 11.29
N SER A 33 -14.92 -1.52 9.96
CA SER A 33 -16.15 -1.74 9.20
C SER A 33 -16.82 -3.06 9.60
N ALA A 34 -16.04 -4.13 9.69
CA ALA A 34 -16.53 -5.45 10.11
C ALA A 34 -17.11 -5.43 11.53
N ALA A 35 -16.49 -4.68 12.46
CA ALA A 35 -17.02 -4.50 13.80
C ALA A 35 -18.36 -3.76 13.82
N VAL A 36 -18.53 -2.73 12.98
CA VAL A 36 -19.81 -2.01 12.86
C VAL A 36 -20.87 -2.88 12.20
N GLU A 37 -20.50 -3.71 11.22
CA GLU A 37 -21.41 -4.69 10.60
C GLU A 37 -21.87 -5.76 11.60
N ALA A 38 -20.97 -6.28 12.42
CA ALA A 38 -21.30 -7.21 13.50
C ALA A 38 -22.26 -6.58 14.51
N GLU A 39 -22.00 -5.33 14.93
CA GLU A 39 -22.90 -4.59 15.82
C GLU A 39 -24.28 -4.38 15.18
N ASN A 40 -24.34 -4.04 13.88
CA ASN A 40 -25.62 -3.88 13.18
C ASN A 40 -26.41 -5.19 13.15
N LEU A 41 -25.76 -6.33 12.90
CA LEU A 41 -26.41 -7.65 12.94
C LEU A 41 -27.03 -7.93 14.32
N ASP A 42 -26.30 -7.63 15.39
CA ASP A 42 -26.82 -7.82 16.75
C ASP A 42 -27.98 -6.87 17.07
N LEU A 43 -27.91 -5.62 16.62
CA LEU A 43 -29.01 -4.65 16.75
C LEU A 43 -30.27 -5.10 15.99
N PHE A 44 -30.12 -5.67 14.80
CA PHE A 44 -31.26 -6.23 14.05
C PHE A 44 -31.86 -7.45 14.76
N ARG A 45 -31.03 -8.35 15.31
CA ARG A 45 -31.52 -9.48 16.13
C ARG A 45 -32.26 -9.00 17.38
N MET A 46 -31.77 -7.95 18.04
CA MET A 46 -32.45 -7.34 19.19
C MET A 46 -33.80 -6.71 18.82
N HIS A 47 -33.94 -6.21 17.59
CA HIS A 47 -35.21 -5.72 17.08
C HIS A 47 -36.20 -6.86 16.76
N GLU A 48 -35.72 -7.93 16.14
CA GLU A 48 -36.53 -9.10 15.76
C GLU A 48 -37.01 -9.92 16.96
N SER A 49 -36.15 -10.13 17.96
CA SER A 49 -36.46 -10.88 19.20
C SER A 49 -37.62 -10.28 20.00
N ARG A 50 -37.97 -9.00 19.76
CA ARG A 50 -39.13 -8.35 20.38
C ARG A 50 -40.48 -8.98 19.99
N PHE A 51 -40.54 -9.68 18.86
CA PHE A 51 -41.73 -10.43 18.42
C PHE A 51 -41.67 -11.91 18.79
N GLY A 52 -40.57 -12.37 19.41
CA GLY A 52 -40.36 -13.75 19.86
C GLY A 52 -40.58 -13.95 21.36
N ALA A 53 -40.37 -15.18 21.83
CA ALA A 53 -40.54 -15.56 23.25
C ALA A 53 -39.50 -14.91 24.19
N GLU A 54 -38.35 -14.47 23.66
CA GLU A 54 -37.31 -13.72 24.38
C GLU A 54 -37.42 -12.22 24.06
N ALA A 55 -38.46 -11.57 24.60
CA ALA A 55 -38.69 -10.15 24.35
C ALA A 55 -37.51 -9.30 24.82
N SER A 56 -36.81 -8.67 23.86
CA SER A 56 -35.74 -7.71 24.13
C SER A 56 -36.25 -6.52 24.97
N ILE A 57 -35.54 -6.21 26.05
CA ILE A 57 -35.83 -5.11 27.00
C ILE A 57 -35.43 -3.74 26.40
N VAL A 58 -34.66 -3.72 25.30
CA VAL A 58 -34.09 -2.49 24.75
C VAL A 58 -35.14 -1.71 23.94
N PRO A 59 -35.36 -0.41 24.24
CA PRO A 59 -36.27 0.43 23.46
C PRO A 59 -35.87 0.55 21.99
N VAL A 60 -36.83 0.36 21.08
CA VAL A 60 -36.61 0.46 19.62
C VAL A 60 -36.01 1.80 19.20
N GLY A 61 -36.41 2.90 19.84
CA GLY A 61 -35.84 4.23 19.54
C GLY A 61 -34.35 4.37 19.89
N ILE A 62 -33.81 3.51 20.75
CA ILE A 62 -32.36 3.44 21.01
C ILE A 62 -31.67 2.61 19.92
N ILE A 63 -32.25 1.46 19.56
CA ILE A 63 -31.74 0.59 18.49
C ILE A 63 -31.67 1.37 17.16
N MET A 64 -32.75 2.06 16.78
CA MET A 64 -32.81 2.85 15.54
C MET A 64 -31.78 3.97 15.51
N ARG A 65 -31.64 4.74 16.60
CA ARG A 65 -30.60 5.79 16.69
C ARG A 65 -29.19 5.23 16.57
N ARG A 66 -28.94 4.04 17.13
CA ARG A 66 -27.64 3.38 17.01
C ARG A 66 -27.37 2.92 15.59
N LEU A 67 -28.35 2.34 14.90
CA LEU A 67 -28.25 1.96 13.49
C LEU A 67 -27.99 3.20 12.59
N GLU A 68 -28.65 4.32 12.84
CA GLU A 68 -28.40 5.58 12.12
C GLU A 68 -26.97 6.09 12.35
N THR A 69 -26.50 6.05 13.60
CA THR A 69 -25.12 6.41 13.96
C THR A 69 -24.12 5.50 13.26
N ASN A 70 -24.39 4.20 13.24
CA ASN A 70 -23.54 3.21 12.59
C ASN A 70 -23.51 3.39 11.07
N LYS A 71 -24.63 3.74 10.45
CA LYS A 71 -24.69 4.09 9.02
C LYS A 71 -23.79 5.29 8.70
N ALA A 72 -23.87 6.36 9.50
CA ALA A 72 -23.00 7.53 9.32
C ALA A 72 -21.52 7.17 9.50
N ARG A 73 -21.22 6.32 10.50
CA ARG A 73 -19.87 5.81 10.74
C ARG A 73 -19.35 4.95 9.58
N GLN A 74 -20.17 4.07 9.02
CA GLN A 74 -19.80 3.25 7.85
C GLN A 74 -19.49 4.11 6.63
N ALA A 75 -20.28 5.15 6.37
CA ALA A 75 -20.01 6.09 5.28
C ALA A 75 -18.65 6.79 5.47
N SER A 76 -18.37 7.30 6.67
CA SER A 76 -17.09 7.93 6.99
C SER A 76 -15.89 6.97 6.87
N LEU A 77 -16.05 5.71 7.31
CA LEU A 77 -15.03 4.68 7.16
C LEU A 77 -14.77 4.36 5.68
N ALA A 78 -15.82 4.28 4.86
CA ALA A 78 -15.72 4.02 3.43
C ALA A 78 -14.98 5.15 2.69
N ASP A 79 -15.31 6.42 2.99
CA ASP A 79 -14.63 7.58 2.41
C ASP A 79 -13.14 7.61 2.76
N THR A 80 -12.82 7.31 4.02
CA THR A 80 -11.43 7.22 4.50
C THR A 80 -10.69 6.08 3.81
N ALA A 81 -11.32 4.90 3.69
CA ALA A 81 -10.72 3.75 3.02
C ALA A 81 -10.49 4.00 1.53
N MET A 82 -11.39 4.72 0.85
CA MET A 82 -11.22 5.12 -0.54
C MET A 82 -10.01 6.04 -0.70
N THR A 83 -9.84 7.02 0.19
CA THR A 83 -8.68 7.92 0.20
C THR A 83 -7.38 7.16 0.42
N GLU A 84 -7.34 6.27 1.41
CA GLU A 84 -6.17 5.43 1.69
C GLU A 84 -5.82 4.50 0.53
N ARG A 85 -6.84 3.95 -0.16
CA ARG A 85 -6.63 3.12 -1.35
C ARG A 85 -6.03 3.90 -2.51
N GLN A 86 -6.46 5.15 -2.72
CA GLN A 86 -5.86 6.02 -3.73
C GLN A 86 -4.40 6.33 -3.40
N ASN A 87 -4.11 6.64 -2.14
CA ASN A 87 -2.73 6.89 -1.67
C ASN A 87 -1.84 5.65 -1.86
N TRP A 88 -2.33 4.47 -1.47
CA TRP A 88 -1.64 3.20 -1.68
C TRP A 88 -1.32 2.96 -3.17
N LEU A 89 -2.29 3.16 -4.07
CA LEU A 89 -2.10 3.03 -5.51
C LEU A 89 -1.04 4.01 -6.04
N ARG A 90 -1.07 5.27 -5.57
CA ARG A 90 -0.10 6.29 -5.96
C ARG A 90 1.33 5.91 -5.54
N VAL A 91 1.49 5.42 -4.32
CA VAL A 91 2.79 4.94 -3.82
C VAL A 91 3.25 3.72 -4.61
N SER A 92 2.37 2.76 -4.89
CA SER A 92 2.72 1.58 -5.70
C SER A 92 3.23 1.97 -7.09
N ARG A 93 2.52 2.86 -7.79
CA ARG A 93 2.96 3.37 -9.11
C ARG A 93 4.29 4.10 -9.04
N THR A 94 4.55 4.80 -7.94
CA THR A 94 5.81 5.50 -7.70
C THR A 94 6.96 4.50 -7.52
N ILE A 95 6.74 3.40 -6.78
CA ILE A 95 7.72 2.31 -6.64
C ILE A 95 8.05 1.71 -8.01
N ASP A 96 7.03 1.43 -8.84
CA ASP A 96 7.21 0.85 -10.17
C ASP A 96 8.07 1.78 -11.05
N THR A 97 7.72 3.08 -11.06
CA THR A 97 8.47 4.10 -11.82
C THR A 97 9.92 4.23 -11.36
N LEU A 98 10.17 4.24 -10.04
CA LEU A 98 11.53 4.32 -9.51
C LEU A 98 12.33 3.05 -9.82
N SER A 99 11.68 1.89 -9.77
CA SER A 99 12.31 0.60 -10.07
C SER A 99 12.71 0.50 -11.55
N ASP A 100 11.85 0.97 -12.45
CA ASP A 100 12.17 1.05 -13.88
C ASP A 100 13.34 1.99 -14.17
N LYS A 101 13.36 3.17 -13.54
CA LYS A 101 14.47 4.12 -13.66
C LYS A 101 15.78 3.53 -13.14
N LEU A 102 15.74 2.83 -12.01
CA LEU A 102 16.90 2.13 -11.45
C LEU A 102 17.40 1.04 -12.39
N ARG A 103 16.49 0.24 -12.98
CA ARG A 103 16.84 -0.79 -13.97
C ARG A 103 17.54 -0.21 -15.19
N VAL A 104 17.03 0.89 -15.74
CA VAL A 104 17.66 1.57 -16.89
C VAL A 104 19.04 2.12 -16.51
N LEU A 105 19.19 2.69 -15.31
CA LEU A 105 20.47 3.17 -14.82
C LEU A 105 21.48 2.03 -14.65
N ASP A 106 21.07 0.91 -14.05
CA ASP A 106 21.91 -0.26 -13.85
C ASP A 106 22.36 -0.84 -15.21
N ALA A 107 21.47 -0.94 -16.20
CA ALA A 107 21.84 -1.40 -17.55
C ALA A 107 22.83 -0.46 -18.26
N LYS A 108 22.76 0.85 -18.01
CA LYS A 108 23.74 1.82 -18.55
C LYS A 108 25.10 1.67 -17.88
N LEU A 109 25.11 1.49 -16.56
CA LEU A 109 26.33 1.27 -15.78
C LEU A 109 27.06 0.00 -16.25
N THR A 110 26.34 -1.12 -16.35
CA THR A 110 26.94 -2.39 -16.78
C THR A 110 27.51 -2.31 -18.20
N ARG A 111 26.86 -1.57 -19.11
CA ARG A 111 27.39 -1.35 -20.47
C ARG A 111 28.64 -0.48 -20.47
N ALA A 112 28.68 0.55 -19.63
CA ALA A 112 29.85 1.42 -19.51
C ALA A 112 31.04 0.68 -18.89
N GLU A 113 30.81 -0.16 -17.87
CA GLU A 113 31.81 -1.03 -17.26
C GLU A 113 32.39 -2.02 -18.29
N ALA A 114 31.53 -2.73 -19.02
CA ALA A 114 31.98 -3.66 -20.07
C ALA A 114 32.75 -2.96 -21.20
N ALA A 115 32.36 -1.76 -21.60
CA ALA A 115 33.10 -0.98 -22.61
C ALA A 115 34.49 -0.57 -22.10
N ALA A 116 34.60 -0.14 -20.84
CA ALA A 116 35.87 0.21 -20.24
C ALA A 116 36.82 -1.00 -20.14
N GLU A 117 36.31 -2.18 -19.76
CA GLU A 117 37.08 -3.43 -19.73
C GLU A 117 37.59 -3.83 -21.14
N LEU A 118 36.76 -3.66 -22.17
CA LEU A 118 37.15 -3.91 -23.55
C LEU A 118 38.25 -2.94 -24.01
N ASP A 119 38.09 -1.64 -23.74
CA ASP A 119 39.08 -0.62 -24.11
C ASP A 119 40.43 -0.87 -23.41
N GLU A 120 40.42 -1.27 -22.14
CA GLU A 120 41.61 -1.65 -21.39
C GLU A 120 42.28 -2.89 -22.01
N SER A 121 41.50 -3.93 -22.34
CA SER A 121 42.02 -5.15 -22.98
C SER A 121 42.66 -4.88 -24.36
N ILE A 122 42.02 -4.02 -25.18
CA ILE A 122 42.55 -3.59 -26.47
C ILE A 122 43.85 -2.81 -26.29
N SER A 123 43.88 -1.89 -25.31
CA SER A 123 45.09 -1.10 -25.00
C SER A 123 46.27 -2.00 -24.61
N HIS A 124 46.03 -3.04 -23.81
CA HIS A 124 47.06 -4.02 -23.46
C HIS A 124 47.54 -4.84 -24.66
N LEU A 125 46.64 -5.25 -25.56
CA LEU A 125 47.00 -5.98 -26.78
C LEU A 125 47.83 -5.12 -27.75
N LEU A 126 47.52 -3.83 -27.86
CA LEU A 126 48.27 -2.89 -28.72
C LEU A 126 49.64 -2.51 -28.13
N ALA A 127 49.75 -2.49 -26.80
CA ALA A 127 51.01 -2.21 -26.10
C ALA A 127 51.93 -3.44 -25.98
N ALA A 128 51.45 -4.65 -26.31
CA ALA A 128 52.27 -5.84 -26.30
C ALA A 128 53.36 -5.76 -27.40
N PRO A 129 54.64 -6.02 -27.07
CA PRO A 129 55.72 -5.96 -28.05
C PRO A 129 55.49 -7.02 -29.14
N LYS A 130 55.57 -6.60 -30.41
CA LYS A 130 55.56 -7.51 -31.55
C LYS A 130 56.81 -8.39 -31.48
N ILE A 131 56.61 -9.71 -31.34
CA ILE A 131 57.65 -10.73 -31.49
C ILE A 131 58.00 -10.86 -32.98
#